data_AF-A0A9Q1H732-F1
#
_entry.id   AF-A0A9Q1H732-F1
#
_cell.length_a   1.000
_cell.length_b   1.000
_cell.length_c   1.000
_cell.angle_alpha   90.00
_cell.angle_beta   90.00
_cell.angle_gamma   90.00
#
_symmetry.space_group_name_H-M   'P 1'
#
loop_
_entity.id
_entity.type
_entity.pdbx_description
1 polymer ?
#
loop_
_entity_poly.entity_id
_entity_poly.type
_entity_poly.pdbx_seq_one_letter_code
_entity_poly.pdbx_strand_id
1 'polypeptide(L)'
;MEYMKTLNPSATDMEMRSLMPIGGGSHAAMETFLKFLSSWLDTNRDFELVQAYICLFLKISGEEIADTPSLVALLQELFSKQQQSWTRIEGHFNRTMCLINYLKSAVL
;
A
#
# COMPACT_ATOMS: atom_id res chain seq x y z
N MET A 1 1.93 -6.51 10.35
CA MET A 1 0.77 -6.83 9.47
C MET A 1 -0.22 -7.73 10.16
N GLU A 2 0.22 -8.78 10.85
CA GLU A 2 -0.67 -9.69 11.57
C GLU A 2 -1.62 -8.97 12.54
N TYR A 3 -1.15 -8.02 13.35
CA TYR A 3 -2.03 -7.18 14.18
C TYR A 3 -3.11 -6.46 13.36
N MET A 4 -2.73 -5.76 12.29
CA MET A 4 -3.67 -4.99 11.47
C MET A 4 -4.74 -5.87 10.80
N LYS A 5 -4.40 -7.12 10.45
CA LYS A 5 -5.36 -8.08 9.91
C LYS A 5 -6.43 -8.52 10.91
N THR A 6 -6.18 -8.38 12.21
CA THR A 6 -7.18 -8.68 13.25
C THR A 6 -8.19 -7.54 13.46
N LEU A 7 -7.92 -6.36 12.91
CA LEU A 7 -8.77 -5.19 13.08
C LEU A 7 -9.98 -5.26 12.15
N ASN A 8 -11.14 -4.91 12.69
CA ASN A 8 -12.30 -4.62 11.84
C ASN A 8 -12.11 -3.26 11.12
N PRO A 9 -12.96 -2.92 10.13
CA PRO A 9 -12.81 -1.68 9.38
C PRO A 9 -12.82 -0.41 10.24
N SER A 10 -13.68 -0.35 11.26
CA SER A 10 -13.76 0.80 12.18
C SER A 10 -12.52 0.95 13.05
N ALA A 11 -12.02 -0.16 13.58
CA ALA A 11 -10.78 -0.18 14.37
C ALA A 11 -9.58 0.21 13.49
N THR A 12 -9.52 -0.27 12.24
CA THR A 12 -8.49 0.13 11.29
C THR A 12 -8.50 1.64 11.04
N ASP A 13 -9.67 2.25 10.79
CA ASP A 13 -9.78 3.70 10.59
C ASP A 13 -9.31 4.47 11.83
N MET A 14 -9.68 4.01 13.02
CA MET A 14 -9.26 4.62 14.27
C MET A 14 -7.74 4.57 14.46
N GLU A 15 -7.13 3.40 14.25
CA GLU A 15 -5.68 3.23 14.35
C GLU A 15 -4.95 4.11 13.34
N MET A 16 -5.41 4.17 12.07
CA MET A 16 -4.81 5.03 11.05
C MET A 16 -4.86 6.51 11.44
N ARG A 17 -5.99 6.97 12.01
CA ARG A 17 -6.13 8.35 12.48
C ARG A 17 -5.22 8.66 13.65
N SER A 18 -5.02 7.69 14.55
CA SER A 18 -4.17 7.85 15.73
C SER A 18 -2.68 8.06 15.40
N LEU A 19 -2.25 7.71 14.18
CA LEU A 19 -0.87 7.94 13.72
C LEU A 19 -0.57 9.43 13.51
N MET A 20 -1.57 10.23 13.17
CA MET A 20 -1.41 11.65 12.88
C MET A 20 -1.28 12.48 14.17
N PRO A 21 -0.59 13.64 14.14
CA PRO A 21 -0.50 14.53 15.30
C PRO A 21 -1.87 14.90 15.89
N ILE A 22 -2.87 15.19 15.05
CA ILE A 22 -4.24 15.51 15.49
C ILE A 22 -4.95 14.34 16.18
N GLY A 23 -4.55 13.10 15.88
CA GLY A 23 -5.08 11.88 16.50
C GLY A 23 -4.29 11.41 17.73
N GLY A 24 -3.31 12.19 18.21
CA GLY A 24 -2.45 11.83 19.33
C GLY A 24 -1.14 11.14 18.93
N GLY A 25 -0.86 11.04 17.64
CA GLY A 25 0.38 10.49 17.09
C GLY A 25 1.45 11.55 16.85
N SER A 26 2.29 11.31 15.85
CA SER A 26 3.38 12.23 15.47
C SER A 26 3.83 12.00 14.04
N HIS A 27 4.54 12.96 13.44
CA HIS A 27 5.17 12.75 12.13
C HIS A 27 6.10 11.54 12.13
N ALA A 28 6.83 11.29 13.22
CA ALA A 28 7.68 10.09 13.35
C ALA A 28 6.88 8.77 13.29
N ALA A 29 5.66 8.75 13.85
CA ALA A 29 4.76 7.60 13.74
C ALA A 29 4.29 7.39 12.29
N MET A 30 3.95 8.48 11.60
CA MET A 30 3.59 8.46 10.18
C MET A 30 4.76 7.96 9.31
N GLU A 31 5.97 8.46 9.52
CA GLU A 31 7.17 8.01 8.81
C GLU A 31 7.43 6.51 9.03
N THR A 32 7.28 6.06 10.28
CA THR A 32 7.43 4.64 10.64
C THR A 32 6.38 3.79 9.93
N PHE A 33 5.15 4.28 9.81
CA PHE A 33 4.08 3.59 9.12
C PHE A 33 4.32 3.50 7.60
N LEU A 34 4.79 4.57 6.96
CA LEU A 34 5.17 4.55 5.55
C LEU A 34 6.32 3.56 5.29
N LYS A 35 7.34 3.54 6.16
CA LYS A 35 8.44 2.56 6.10
C LYS A 35 7.95 1.12 6.31
N PHE A 36 7.00 0.93 7.22
CA PHE A 36 6.34 -0.36 7.42
C PHE A 36 5.65 -0.83 6.14
N LEU A 37 4.80 0.00 5.51
CA LEU A 37 4.14 -0.33 4.24
C LEU A 37 5.15 -0.61 3.11
N SER A 38 6.21 0.20 3.02
CA SER A 38 7.32 0.01 2.08
C SER A 38 7.97 -1.36 2.23
N SER A 39 8.29 -1.78 3.45
CA SER A 39 8.86 -3.09 3.72
C SER A 39 7.93 -4.25 3.35
N TRP A 40 6.61 -4.05 3.46
CA TRP A 40 5.63 -5.08 3.15
C TRP A 40 5.45 -5.30 1.64
N LEU A 41 5.60 -4.26 0.82
CA LEU A 41 5.61 -4.41 -0.64
C LEU A 41 6.74 -5.33 -1.12
N ASP A 42 7.89 -5.31 -0.45
CA ASP A 42 9.05 -6.15 -0.78
C ASP A 42 8.82 -7.64 -0.43
N THR A 43 7.85 -7.95 0.42
CA THR A 43 7.56 -9.35 0.84
C THR A 43 6.78 -10.15 -0.18
N ASN A 44 6.16 -9.50 -1.16
CA ASN A 44 5.30 -10.12 -2.18
C ASN A 44 4.09 -10.86 -1.58
N ARG A 45 3.66 -10.46 -0.38
CA ARG A 45 2.49 -11.00 0.32
C ARG A 45 1.46 -9.90 0.52
N ASP A 46 0.19 -10.31 0.55
CA ASP A 46 -0.93 -9.44 0.92
C ASP A 46 -0.98 -8.12 0.12
N PHE A 47 -0.59 -8.15 -1.16
CA PHE A 47 -0.43 -6.93 -1.96
C PHE A 47 -1.68 -6.04 -1.95
N GLU A 48 -2.86 -6.62 -2.17
CA GLU A 48 -4.14 -5.88 -2.16
C GLU A 48 -4.40 -5.22 -0.81
N LEU A 49 -4.08 -5.89 0.29
CA LEU A 49 -4.26 -5.35 1.64
C LEU A 49 -3.30 -4.19 1.90
N VAL A 50 -2.03 -4.33 1.50
CA VAL A 50 -1.04 -3.25 1.61
C VAL A 50 -1.46 -2.04 0.76
N GLN A 51 -1.95 -2.26 -0.47
CA GLN A 51 -2.49 -1.20 -1.32
C GLN A 51 -3.70 -0.52 -0.67
N ALA A 52 -4.62 -1.28 -0.07
CA ALA A 52 -5.78 -0.73 0.62
C ALA A 52 -5.37 0.16 1.80
N TYR A 53 -4.37 -0.24 2.58
CA TYR A 53 -3.84 0.56 3.66
C TYR A 53 -3.09 1.81 3.19
N ILE A 54 -2.31 1.72 2.10
CA ILE A 54 -1.70 2.90 1.46
C ILE A 54 -2.79 3.90 1.06
N CYS A 55 -3.81 3.43 0.34
CA CYS A 55 -4.90 4.28 -0.13
C CYS A 55 -5.67 4.94 1.03
N LEU A 56 -6.02 4.17 2.06
CA LEU A 56 -6.71 4.68 3.25
C LEU A 56 -5.87 5.71 3.99
N PHE A 57 -4.58 5.43 4.20
CA PHE A 57 -3.67 6.32 4.88
C PHE A 57 -3.53 7.65 4.14
N LEU A 58 -3.33 7.62 2.81
CA LEU A 58 -3.24 8.82 1.99
C LEU A 58 -4.55 9.62 1.99
N LYS A 59 -5.71 8.94 1.99
CA LYS A 59 -7.01 9.60 2.06
C LYS A 59 -7.22 10.35 3.37
N ILE A 60 -6.72 9.80 4.48
CA ILE A 60 -6.91 10.38 5.82
C ILE A 60 -5.86 11.46 6.13
N SER A 61 -4.63 11.30 5.66
CA SER A 61 -3.46 12.11 6.06
C SER A 61 -2.85 12.93 4.93
N GLY A 62 -3.52 13.02 3.77
CA GLY A 62 -2.96 13.64 2.56
C GLY A 62 -2.50 15.08 2.71
N GLU A 63 -3.27 15.93 3.41
CA GLU A 63 -2.91 17.33 3.68
C GLU A 63 -1.65 17.42 4.55
N GLU A 64 -1.62 16.69 5.67
CA GLU A 64 -0.48 16.65 6.60
C GLU A 64 0.81 16.14 5.93
N ILE A 65 0.69 15.14 5.04
CA ILE A 65 1.81 14.63 4.26
C ILE A 65 2.33 15.70 3.31
N ALA A 66 1.44 16.42 2.61
CA ALA A 66 1.83 17.44 1.63
C ALA A 66 2.59 18.60 2.29
N ASP A 67 2.21 18.97 3.50
CA ASP A 67 2.85 20.04 4.27
C ASP A 67 4.18 19.64 4.92
N THR A 68 4.51 18.34 4.93
CA THR A 68 5.70 17.80 5.61
C THR A 68 6.71 17.21 4.61
N PRO A 69 7.81 17.93 4.29
CA PRO A 69 8.76 17.49 3.26
C PRO A 69 9.40 16.11 3.49
N SER A 70 9.62 15.70 4.75
CA SER A 70 10.18 14.37 5.04
C SER A 70 9.21 13.24 4.68
N LEU A 71 7.91 13.44 4.90
CA LEU A 71 6.87 12.48 4.53
C LEU A 71 6.69 12.41 3.02
N VAL A 72 6.79 13.54 2.31
CA VAL A 72 6.76 13.57 0.84
C VAL A 72 7.91 12.74 0.25
N ALA A 73 9.13 12.89 0.77
CA ALA A 73 10.28 12.12 0.30
C ALA A 73 10.09 10.61 0.51
N LEU A 74 9.59 10.20 1.69
CA LEU A 74 9.27 8.79 1.96
C LEU A 74 8.14 8.27 1.06
N LEU A 75 7.15 9.10 0.75
CA LEU A 75 6.06 8.73 -0.13
C LEU A 75 6.54 8.50 -1.58
N GLN A 76 7.50 9.29 -2.06
CA GLN A 76 8.12 9.09 -3.38
C GLN A 76 8.91 7.77 -3.45
N GLU A 77 9.62 7.41 -2.38
CA GLU A 77 10.30 6.12 -2.29
C GLU A 77 9.28 4.96 -2.27
N LEU A 78 8.23 5.08 -1.45
CA LEU A 78 7.15 4.11 -1.36
C LEU A 78 6.46 3.91 -2.71
N PHE A 79 6.19 5.00 -3.44
CA PHE A 79 5.59 4.95 -4.78
C PHE A 79 6.47 4.19 -5.76
N SER A 80 7.79 4.44 -5.75
CA SER A 80 8.73 3.73 -6.62
C SER A 80 8.71 2.21 -6.37
N LYS A 81 8.70 1.79 -5.10
CA LYS A 81 8.58 0.38 -4.72
C LYS A 81 7.22 -0.22 -5.08
N GLN A 82 6.15 0.53 -4.88
CA GLN A 82 4.80 0.11 -5.24
C GLN A 82 4.71 -0.17 -6.74
N GLN A 83 5.25 0.72 -7.57
CA GLN A 83 5.27 0.57 -9.02
C GLN A 83 6.05 -0.68 -9.44
N GLN A 84 7.21 -0.91 -8.83
CA GLN A 84 7.99 -2.12 -9.08
C GLN A 84 7.22 -3.40 -8.72
N SER A 85 6.55 -3.42 -7.56
CA SER A 85 5.72 -4.56 -7.15
C SER A 85 4.54 -4.77 -8.10
N TRP A 86 3.88 -3.69 -8.54
CA TRP A 86 2.78 -3.73 -9.50
C TRP A 86 3.22 -4.29 -10.86
N THR A 87 4.28 -3.77 -11.46
CA THR A 87 4.79 -4.23 -12.76
C THR A 87 5.06 -5.73 -12.78
N ARG A 88 5.56 -6.28 -11.66
CA ARG A 88 5.77 -7.73 -11.55
C ARG A 88 4.43 -8.49 -11.56
N ILE A 89 3.47 -8.07 -10.74
CA ILE A 89 2.14 -8.69 -10.64
C ILE A 89 1.42 -8.64 -11.99
N GLU A 90 1.41 -7.47 -12.61
CA GLU A 90 0.88 -7.23 -13.95
C GLU A 90 1.52 -8.16 -14.99
N GLY A 91 2.85 -8.35 -14.93
CA GLY A 91 3.56 -9.28 -15.81
C GLY A 91 3.06 -10.73 -15.69
N HIS A 92 2.74 -11.19 -14.48
CA HIS A 92 2.16 -12.53 -14.26
C HIS A 92 0.74 -12.64 -14.82
N PHE A 93 -0.11 -11.64 -14.58
CA PHE A 93 -1.46 -11.60 -15.13
C PHE A 93 -1.46 -11.58 -16.65
N ASN A 94 -0.66 -10.73 -17.27
CA ASN A 94 -0.55 -10.60 -18.72
C ASN A 94 -0.12 -11.93 -19.37
N ARG A 95 0.91 -12.59 -18.83
CA ARG A 95 1.35 -13.90 -19.32
C ARG A 95 0.24 -14.95 -19.24
N THR A 96 -0.46 -15.01 -18.11
CA THR A 96 -1.55 -15.96 -17.88
C THR A 96 -2.70 -15.72 -18.84
N MET A 97 -3.10 -14.46 -19.02
CA MET A 97 -4.16 -14.06 -19.95
C MET A 97 -3.80 -14.36 -21.41
N CYS A 98 -2.54 -14.10 -21.83
CA CYS A 98 -2.08 -14.45 -23.18
C CYS A 98 -2.20 -15.96 -23.45
N LEU A 99 -1.78 -16.80 -22.50
CA LEU A 99 -1.88 -18.26 -22.63
C LEU A 99 -3.34 -18.72 -22.70
N ILE A 100 -4.21 -18.20 -21.83
CA ILE A 100 -5.64 -18.52 -21.85
C ILE A 100 -6.27 -18.14 -23.19
N ASN A 101 -5.97 -16.95 -23.69
CA ASN A 101 -6.51 -16.47 -24.97
C ASN A 101 -6.01 -17.33 -26.14
N TYR A 102 -4.73 -17.69 -26.15
CA TYR A 102 -4.17 -18.60 -27.15
C TYR A 102 -4.87 -19.96 -27.14
N LEU A 103 -5.03 -20.58 -25.97
CA LEU A 103 -5.70 -21.87 -25.82
C LEU A 103 -7.17 -21.81 -26.27
N LYS A 104 -7.89 -20.72 -25.93
CA LYS A 104 -9.26 -20.52 -26.41
C LYS A 104 -9.34 -20.43 -27.94
N SER A 105 -8.38 -19.77 -28.58
CA SER A 105 -8.35 -19.62 -30.04
C SER A 105 -7.82 -20.84 -30.80
N ALA A 106 -7.10 -21.74 -30.13
CA ALA A 106 -6.53 -22.93 -30.76
C ALA A 106 -7.44 -24.17 -30.65
N VAL A 107 -8.39 -24.15 -29.70
CA VAL A 107 -9.37 -25.23 -29.45
C VAL A 107 -10.71 -24.98 -30.15
N LEU A 108 -10.98 -23.74 -30.57
CA LEU A 108 -12.08 -23.36 -31.48
C LEU A 108 -11.56 -23.27 -32.92
#